data_AF-A0A202DPR9-F1
#
_entry.id   AF-A0A202DPR9-F1
#
_cell.length_a   1.000
_cell.length_b   1.000
_cell.length_c   1.000
_cell.angle_alpha   90.00
_cell.angle_beta   90.00
_cell.angle_gamma   90.00
#
_symmetry.space_group_name_H-M   'P 1'
#
loop_
_entity.id
_entity.type
_entity.pdbx_description
1 polymer ?
#
loop_
_entity_poly.entity_id
_entity_poly.type
_entity_poly.pdbx_seq_one_letter_code
_entity_poly.pdbx_strand_id
1 'polypeptide(L)'
;MKPILWEFRKLRIATLVATVIAAAYVLFNPTILYWHNDYIWLFCSLHVGLITYLASSNQSPEALFLYSRGLSRNRIWTAKVLATALSIALTWGLALILLLAGTRQSIQDAFLNPEAVLFPFEEGPFIWCILLVYLFYFGLYHYIWVPDEKDCPWPLALVATALVFFVKVNTHHAGWWTLPTVIIIAAGMLIVSRNVHKTSELA
;
A
#
# COMPACT_ATOMS: atom_id res chain seq x y z
N MET A 1 10.33 -22.80 -7.69
CA MET A 1 9.87 -21.77 -6.72
C MET A 1 8.86 -20.88 -7.44
N LYS A 2 7.68 -20.57 -6.87
CA LYS A 2 6.69 -19.71 -7.54
C LYS A 2 7.26 -18.28 -7.67
N PRO A 3 7.11 -17.58 -8.82
CA PRO A 3 7.68 -16.25 -9.05
C PRO A 3 7.33 -15.23 -7.96
N ILE A 4 6.11 -15.31 -7.40
CA ILE A 4 5.64 -14.48 -6.29
C ILE A 4 6.51 -14.60 -5.03
N LEU A 5 6.92 -15.81 -4.65
CA LEU A 5 7.74 -16.04 -3.45
C LEU A 5 9.15 -15.48 -3.64
N TRP A 6 9.62 -15.45 -4.89
CA TRP A 6 10.91 -14.89 -5.22
C TRP A 6 10.91 -13.37 -5.07
N GLU A 7 9.91 -12.69 -5.65
CA GLU A 7 9.76 -11.23 -5.49
C GLU A 7 9.49 -10.85 -4.03
N PHE A 8 8.66 -11.62 -3.31
CA PHE A 8 8.36 -11.35 -1.91
C PHE A 8 9.60 -11.43 -0.99
N ARG A 9 10.60 -12.27 -1.31
CA ARG A 9 11.85 -12.33 -0.53
C ARG A 9 12.60 -11.01 -0.48
N LYS A 10 12.50 -10.18 -1.52
CA LYS A 10 13.09 -8.83 -1.57
C LYS A 10 12.38 -7.88 -0.62
N LEU A 11 11.07 -8.07 -0.47
CA LEU A 11 10.19 -7.21 0.32
C LEU A 11 10.15 -7.60 1.80
N ARG A 12 10.66 -8.78 2.18
CA ARG A 12 10.46 -9.36 3.52
C ARG A 12 10.88 -8.45 4.66
N ILE A 13 12.02 -7.77 4.54
CA ILE A 13 12.58 -6.94 5.62
C ILE A 13 11.76 -5.65 5.75
N ALA A 14 11.48 -4.98 4.62
CA ALA A 14 10.63 -3.80 4.60
C ALA A 14 9.23 -4.11 5.15
N THR A 15 8.65 -5.25 4.74
CA THR A 15 7.35 -5.72 5.23
C THR A 15 7.40 -5.97 6.73
N LEU A 16 8.40 -6.69 7.25
CA LEU A 16 8.53 -6.98 8.67
C LEU A 16 8.65 -5.70 9.51
N VAL A 17 9.50 -4.77 9.10
CA VAL A 17 9.66 -3.47 9.78
C VAL A 17 8.35 -2.70 9.76
N ALA A 18 7.68 -2.62 8.61
CA ALA A 18 6.39 -1.95 8.48
C ALA A 18 5.32 -2.62 9.35
N THR A 19 5.29 -3.95 9.43
CA THR A 19 4.37 -4.71 10.29
C THR A 19 4.58 -4.37 11.77
N VAL A 20 5.83 -4.30 12.22
CA VAL A 20 6.15 -3.95 13.62
C VAL A 20 5.73 -2.51 13.92
N ILE A 21 6.01 -1.57 13.01
CA ILE A 21 5.60 -0.16 13.15
C ILE A 21 4.07 -0.06 13.20
N ALA A 22 3.36 -0.73 12.29
CA ALA A 22 1.90 -0.73 12.24
C ALA A 22 1.29 -1.35 13.51
N ALA A 23 1.83 -2.47 13.99
CA ALA A 23 1.40 -3.10 15.24
C ALA A 23 1.62 -2.19 16.45
N ALA A 24 2.81 -1.60 16.59
CA ALA A 24 3.10 -0.66 17.66
C ALA A 24 2.19 0.58 17.60
N TYR A 25 1.97 1.12 16.40
CA TYR A 25 1.08 2.25 16.20
C TYR A 25 -0.35 1.93 16.66
N VAL A 26 -0.88 0.75 16.30
CA VAL A 26 -2.22 0.32 16.70
C VAL A 26 -2.34 0.06 18.21
N LEU A 27 -1.27 -0.39 18.86
CA LEU A 27 -1.30 -0.70 20.29
C LEU A 27 -1.13 0.54 21.17
N PHE A 28 -0.25 1.47 20.79
CA PHE A 28 0.18 2.55 21.68
C PHE A 28 -0.46 3.91 21.39
N ASN A 29 -1.00 4.13 20.19
CA ASN A 29 -1.56 5.44 19.87
C ASN A 29 -3.05 5.51 20.29
N PRO A 30 -3.47 6.46 21.14
CA PRO A 30 -4.87 6.60 21.52
C PRO A 30 -5.73 7.16 20.38
N THR A 31 -5.14 7.98 19.49
CA THR A 31 -5.82 8.78 18.45
C THR A 31 -5.66 8.21 17.03
N ILE A 32 -5.41 6.90 16.93
CA ILE A 32 -5.22 6.18 15.65
C ILE A 32 -6.33 6.50 14.63
N LEU A 33 -7.54 6.80 15.11
CA LEU A 33 -8.76 6.72 14.31
C LEU A 33 -9.26 8.08 13.77
N TYR A 34 -8.53 9.17 14.07
CA TYR A 34 -8.68 10.39 13.28
C TYR A 34 -8.08 10.16 11.91
N TRP A 35 -8.92 9.91 10.89
CA TRP A 35 -8.51 9.78 9.48
C TRP A 35 -7.74 11.00 8.93
N HIS A 36 -7.78 12.12 9.66
CA HIS A 36 -6.95 13.30 9.45
C HIS A 36 -5.47 13.07 9.77
N ASN A 37 -5.11 12.00 10.49
CA ASN A 37 -3.76 11.74 10.97
C ASN A 37 -2.78 11.60 9.78
N ASP A 38 -1.98 12.64 9.56
CA ASP A 38 -1.04 12.74 8.45
C ASP A 38 0.03 11.64 8.51
N TYR A 39 0.33 11.09 9.69
CA TYR A 39 1.31 10.02 9.85
C TYR A 39 0.89 8.72 9.17
N ILE A 40 -0.40 8.40 9.12
CA ILE A 40 -0.90 7.19 8.45
C ILE A 40 -0.71 7.32 6.94
N TRP A 41 -1.04 8.49 6.38
CA TRP A 41 -0.87 8.76 4.96
C TRP A 41 0.59 8.70 4.54
N LEU A 42 1.47 9.33 5.33
CA LEU A 42 2.89 9.29 5.13
C LEU A 42 3.43 7.86 5.22
N PHE A 43 3.00 7.09 6.23
CA PHE A 43 3.37 5.69 6.39
C PHE A 43 2.92 4.84 5.20
N CYS A 44 1.67 4.95 4.76
CA CYS A 44 1.15 4.23 3.60
C CYS A 44 1.94 4.57 2.33
N SER A 45 2.15 5.86 2.07
CA SER A 45 2.94 6.34 0.92
C SER A 45 4.37 5.81 0.96
N LEU A 46 5.09 5.98 2.07
CA LEU A 46 6.47 5.52 2.22
C LEU A 46 6.58 4.00 2.13
N HIS A 47 5.67 3.26 2.77
CA HIS A 47 5.68 1.81 2.74
C HIS A 47 5.44 1.28 1.33
N VAL A 48 4.36 1.71 0.66
CA VAL A 48 4.05 1.25 -0.72
C VAL A 48 5.12 1.71 -1.68
N GLY A 49 5.61 2.95 -1.51
CA GLY A 49 6.72 3.51 -2.26
C GLY A 49 7.94 2.61 -2.19
N LEU A 50 8.41 2.32 -0.98
CA LEU A 50 9.58 1.49 -0.74
C LEU A 50 9.42 0.08 -1.31
N ILE A 51 8.30 -0.62 -1.04
CA ILE A 51 8.12 -2.00 -1.52
C ILE A 51 7.97 -2.06 -3.05
N THR A 52 7.35 -1.05 -3.66
CA THR A 52 7.20 -1.02 -5.12
C THR A 52 8.51 -0.65 -5.79
N TYR A 53 9.31 0.25 -5.21
CA TYR A 53 10.67 0.53 -5.66
C TYR A 53 11.57 -0.72 -5.61
N LEU A 54 11.58 -1.41 -4.47
CA LEU A 54 12.33 -2.67 -4.29
C LEU A 54 11.85 -3.76 -5.26
N ALA A 55 10.56 -3.81 -5.57
CA ALA A 55 10.00 -4.71 -6.57
C ALA A 55 10.32 -4.28 -8.01
N SER A 56 10.42 -2.98 -8.31
CA SER A 56 10.54 -2.45 -9.67
C SER A 56 11.91 -2.70 -10.30
N SER A 57 12.97 -2.94 -9.53
CA SER A 57 14.33 -3.21 -10.05
C SER A 57 14.35 -4.36 -11.09
N ASN A 58 14.20 -4.00 -12.37
CA ASN A 58 14.11 -4.90 -13.53
C ASN A 58 15.50 -5.20 -14.12
N GLN A 59 16.51 -4.43 -13.71
CA GLN A 59 17.92 -4.65 -14.02
C GLN A 59 18.64 -5.44 -12.92
N SER A 60 17.91 -5.92 -11.90
CA SER A 60 18.53 -6.77 -10.89
C SER A 60 18.96 -8.11 -11.52
N PRO A 61 20.08 -8.70 -11.08
CA PRO A 61 20.50 -10.03 -11.53
C PRO A 61 19.41 -11.08 -11.38
N GLU A 62 18.47 -10.89 -10.44
CA GLU A 62 17.34 -11.79 -10.25
C GLU A 62 16.29 -11.68 -11.34
N ALA A 63 16.00 -10.46 -11.83
CA ALA A 63 15.07 -10.27 -12.94
C ALA A 63 15.64 -10.93 -14.21
N LEU A 64 16.93 -10.75 -14.49
CA LEU A 64 17.65 -11.42 -15.58
C LEU A 64 17.62 -12.95 -15.45
N PHE A 65 17.73 -13.48 -14.23
CA PHE A 65 17.57 -14.92 -13.97
C PHE A 65 16.15 -15.42 -14.24
N LEU A 66 15.12 -14.63 -13.90
CA LEU A 66 13.73 -15.01 -14.20
C LEU A 66 13.45 -14.97 -15.72
N TYR A 67 14.02 -14.01 -16.44
CA TYR A 67 13.95 -13.96 -17.91
C TYR A 67 14.65 -15.15 -18.56
N SER A 68 15.85 -15.54 -18.09
CA SER A 68 16.58 -16.70 -18.65
C SER A 68 15.89 -18.04 -18.40
N ARG A 69 14.97 -18.11 -17.44
CA ARG A 69 14.09 -19.26 -17.19
C ARG A 69 12.82 -19.27 -18.07
N GLY A 70 12.69 -18.34 -19.02
CA GLY A 70 11.57 -18.28 -19.96
C GLY A 70 10.28 -17.69 -19.38
N LEU A 71 10.35 -16.92 -18.30
CA LEU A 71 9.20 -16.19 -17.77
C LEU A 71 8.98 -14.89 -18.55
N SER A 72 7.75 -14.65 -19.01
CA SER A 72 7.37 -13.40 -19.69
C SER A 72 7.39 -12.19 -18.74
N ARG A 73 7.61 -10.98 -19.29
CA ARG A 73 7.59 -9.72 -18.50
C ARG A 73 6.24 -9.56 -17.81
N ASN A 74 5.14 -9.89 -18.49
CA ASN A 74 3.80 -9.84 -17.89
C ASN A 74 3.63 -10.77 -16.67
N ARG A 75 4.25 -11.95 -16.67
CA ARG A 75 4.21 -12.87 -15.52
C ARG A 75 5.06 -12.37 -14.35
N ILE A 76 6.19 -11.74 -14.65
CA ILE A 76 7.04 -11.08 -13.65
C ILE A 76 6.34 -9.85 -13.07
N TRP A 77 5.72 -9.00 -13.89
CA TRP A 77 4.91 -7.86 -13.43
C TRP A 77 3.78 -8.31 -12.51
N THR A 78 3.02 -9.33 -12.91
CA THR A 78 1.94 -9.88 -12.07
C THR A 78 2.49 -10.38 -10.73
N ALA A 79 3.65 -11.03 -10.73
CA ALA A 79 4.30 -11.48 -9.50
C ALA A 79 4.72 -10.32 -8.58
N LYS A 80 5.19 -9.20 -9.15
CA LYS A 80 5.54 -7.97 -8.41
C LYS A 80 4.31 -7.31 -7.78
N VAL A 81 3.24 -7.16 -8.57
CA VAL A 81 1.93 -6.64 -8.10
C VAL A 81 1.37 -7.52 -6.97
N LEU A 82 1.42 -8.84 -7.13
CA LEU A 82 0.94 -9.75 -6.07
C LEU A 82 1.84 -9.75 -4.83
N ALA A 83 3.16 -9.66 -4.99
CA ALA A 83 4.09 -9.61 -3.86
C ALA A 83 3.93 -8.31 -3.04
N THR A 84 3.71 -7.18 -3.71
CA THR A 84 3.42 -5.89 -3.07
C THR A 84 2.06 -5.90 -2.39
N ALA A 85 1.02 -6.47 -3.02
CA ALA A 85 -0.29 -6.65 -2.38
C ALA A 85 -0.21 -7.56 -1.13
N LEU A 86 0.55 -8.65 -1.20
CA LEU A 86 0.77 -9.55 -0.07
C LEU A 86 1.52 -8.86 1.07
N SER A 87 2.50 -8.02 0.75
CA SER A 87 3.23 -7.21 1.74
C SER A 87 2.29 -6.27 2.50
N ILE A 88 1.42 -5.54 1.79
CA ILE A 88 0.39 -4.67 2.39
C ILE A 88 -0.55 -5.48 3.29
N ALA A 89 -1.03 -6.63 2.79
CA ALA A 89 -1.93 -7.51 3.53
C ALA A 89 -1.30 -8.05 4.82
N LEU A 90 -0.01 -8.39 4.82
CA LEU A 90 0.70 -8.87 6.01
C LEU A 90 0.95 -7.76 7.03
N THR A 91 1.27 -6.55 6.58
CA THR A 91 1.48 -5.40 7.46
C THR A 91 0.23 -5.04 8.24
N TRP A 92 -0.92 -4.97 7.57
CA TRP A 92 -2.17 -4.62 8.24
C TRP A 92 -2.96 -5.80 8.76
N GLY A 93 -2.74 -7.01 8.25
CA GLY A 93 -3.37 -8.22 8.77
C GLY A 93 -3.04 -8.45 10.24
N LEU A 94 -1.76 -8.30 10.64
CA LEU A 94 -1.39 -8.41 12.06
C LEU A 94 -1.99 -7.27 12.88
N ALA A 95 -1.91 -6.03 12.39
CA ALA A 95 -2.46 -4.88 13.07
C ALA A 95 -3.97 -5.02 13.32
N LEU A 96 -4.71 -5.55 12.33
CA LEU A 96 -6.14 -5.86 12.44
C LEU A 96 -6.41 -6.98 13.45
N ILE A 97 -5.59 -8.04 13.46
CA ILE A 97 -5.73 -9.12 14.46
C ILE A 97 -5.56 -8.57 15.87
N LEU A 98 -4.54 -7.75 16.12
CA LEU A 98 -4.29 -7.14 17.43
C LEU A 98 -5.42 -6.21 17.88
N LEU A 99 -6.00 -5.50 16.92
CA LEU A 99 -7.14 -4.61 17.11
C LEU A 99 -8.41 -5.40 17.48
N LEU A 100 -8.73 -6.47 16.73
CA LEU A 100 -9.90 -7.31 16.97
C LEU A 100 -9.77 -8.20 18.21
N ALA A 101 -8.55 -8.62 18.54
CA ALA A 101 -8.28 -9.47 19.71
C ALA A 101 -8.37 -8.71 21.05
N GLY A 102 -8.62 -7.40 21.03
CA GLY A 102 -8.65 -6.58 22.23
C GLY A 102 -7.28 -6.43 22.92
N THR A 103 -6.18 -6.77 22.24
CA THR A 103 -4.82 -6.71 22.82
C THR A 103 -4.45 -5.28 23.21
N ARG A 104 -4.96 -4.29 22.47
CA ARG A 104 -4.82 -2.86 22.79
C ARG A 104 -5.36 -2.56 24.19
N GLN A 105 -6.52 -3.11 24.55
CA GLN A 105 -7.14 -2.92 25.86
C GLN A 105 -6.28 -3.52 26.96
N SER A 106 -5.83 -4.77 26.83
CA SER A 106 -4.99 -5.42 27.84
C SER A 106 -3.67 -4.67 28.08
N ILE A 107 -3.10 -4.08 27.03
CA ILE A 107 -1.89 -3.25 27.15
C ILE A 107 -2.21 -1.92 27.84
N GLN A 108 -3.28 -1.24 27.44
CA GLN A 108 -3.67 0.04 28.02
C GLN A 108 -4.06 -0.07 29.50
N ASP A 109 -4.76 -1.14 29.88
CA ASP A 109 -5.08 -1.47 31.27
C ASP A 109 -3.80 -1.71 32.11
N ALA A 110 -2.81 -2.42 31.54
CA ALA A 110 -1.53 -2.66 32.19
C ALA A 110 -0.72 -1.37 32.41
N PHE A 111 -0.88 -0.36 31.55
CA PHE A 111 -0.22 0.94 31.66
C PHE A 111 -1.06 2.00 32.40
N LEU A 112 -2.20 1.63 32.99
CA LEU A 112 -3.11 2.53 33.75
C LEU A 112 -3.49 3.80 32.96
N ASN A 113 -3.70 3.68 31.64
CA ASN A 113 -3.88 4.84 30.79
C ASN A 113 -5.38 5.22 30.67
N PRO A 114 -5.84 6.36 31.24
CA PRO A 114 -7.27 6.69 31.33
C PRO A 114 -7.91 7.12 30.00
N GLU A 115 -7.12 7.38 28.96
CA GLU A 115 -7.61 7.78 27.62
C GLU A 115 -7.95 6.58 26.70
N ALA A 116 -7.88 5.36 27.24
CA ALA A 116 -8.16 4.13 26.53
C ALA A 116 -9.68 3.92 26.29
N VAL A 117 -10.25 4.69 25.35
CA VAL A 117 -11.65 4.46 24.96
C VAL A 117 -11.74 3.12 24.22
N LEU A 118 -12.63 2.26 24.73
CA LEU A 118 -13.12 1.04 24.08
C LEU A 118 -13.71 1.40 22.73
N PHE A 119 -12.93 1.22 21.67
CA PHE A 119 -13.38 1.16 20.28
C PHE A 119 -14.64 1.98 19.97
N PRO A 120 -14.61 3.33 19.98
CA PRO A 120 -15.80 4.12 19.65
C PRO A 120 -16.38 3.64 18.32
N PHE A 121 -17.70 3.49 18.22
CA PHE A 121 -18.38 2.96 17.03
C PHE A 121 -18.01 3.71 15.73
N GLU A 122 -17.56 4.96 15.87
CA GLU A 122 -17.00 5.84 14.83
C GLU A 122 -15.68 5.32 14.21
N GLU A 123 -15.08 4.28 14.79
CA GLU A 123 -13.79 3.68 14.42
C GLU A 123 -13.89 2.52 13.42
N GLY A 124 -15.08 1.97 13.20
CA GLY A 124 -15.34 0.93 12.20
C GLY A 124 -14.92 1.26 10.75
N PRO A 125 -14.97 2.53 10.28
CA PRO A 125 -14.54 2.91 8.92
C PRO A 125 -13.02 2.93 8.73
N PHE A 126 -12.24 2.98 9.81
CA PHE A 126 -10.80 3.28 9.78
C PHE A 126 -10.00 2.34 8.87
N ILE A 127 -10.26 1.04 8.97
CA ILE A 127 -9.53 0.06 8.15
C ILE A 127 -9.84 0.21 6.67
N TRP A 128 -11.08 0.56 6.34
CA TRP A 128 -11.48 0.81 4.96
C TRP A 128 -10.75 2.03 4.40
N CYS A 129 -10.58 3.08 5.19
CA CYS A 129 -9.79 4.25 4.81
C CYS A 129 -8.33 3.89 4.56
N ILE A 130 -7.68 3.13 5.46
CA ILE A 130 -6.29 2.68 5.25
C ILE A 130 -6.16 1.88 3.95
N LEU A 131 -7.06 0.93 3.73
CA LEU A 131 -7.05 0.10 2.52
C LEU A 131 -7.22 0.96 1.26
N LEU A 132 -8.06 1.99 1.31
CA LEU A 132 -8.20 2.96 0.21
C LEU A 132 -6.91 3.73 -0.06
N VAL A 133 -6.23 4.21 0.98
CA VAL A 133 -4.95 4.92 0.85
C VAL A 133 -3.89 4.00 0.25
N TYR A 134 -3.81 2.75 0.74
CA TYR A 134 -2.91 1.74 0.17
C TYR A 134 -3.24 1.46 -1.29
N LEU A 135 -4.52 1.26 -1.63
CA LEU A 135 -4.94 0.96 -2.99
C LEU A 135 -4.58 2.09 -3.96
N PHE A 136 -4.77 3.34 -3.53
CA PHE A 136 -4.38 4.52 -4.31
C PHE A 136 -2.87 4.54 -4.57
N TYR A 137 -2.05 4.52 -3.52
CA TYR A 137 -0.59 4.56 -3.67
C TYR A 137 -0.06 3.32 -4.40
N PHE A 138 -0.71 2.18 -4.24
CA PHE A 138 -0.38 0.95 -4.95
C PHE A 138 -0.52 1.12 -6.46
N GLY A 139 -1.68 1.60 -6.93
CA GLY A 139 -1.88 1.90 -8.34
C GLY A 139 -0.89 2.97 -8.84
N LEU A 140 -0.72 4.03 -8.05
CA LEU A 140 0.13 5.15 -8.41
C LEU A 140 1.60 4.74 -8.59
N TYR A 141 2.19 4.06 -7.61
CA TYR A 141 3.59 3.69 -7.65
C TYR A 141 3.90 2.62 -8.69
N HIS A 142 2.99 1.67 -8.92
CA HIS A 142 3.14 0.71 -10.02
C HIS A 142 3.01 1.36 -11.40
N TYR A 143 2.34 2.50 -11.50
CA TYR A 143 2.30 3.32 -12.72
C TYR A 143 3.59 4.15 -12.88
N ILE A 144 4.04 4.86 -11.84
CA ILE A 144 5.22 5.73 -11.92
C ILE A 144 6.51 4.95 -12.21
N TRP A 145 6.66 3.78 -11.59
CA TRP A 145 7.89 2.99 -11.72
C TRP A 145 7.88 2.02 -12.90
N VAL A 146 7.08 2.29 -13.93
CA VAL A 146 7.18 1.56 -15.20
C VAL A 146 8.45 2.02 -15.95
N PRO A 147 9.36 1.11 -16.34
CA PRO A 147 10.71 1.49 -16.79
C PRO A 147 10.81 2.14 -18.18
N ASP A 148 9.70 2.28 -18.92
CA ASP A 148 9.73 2.49 -20.38
C ASP A 148 9.20 3.85 -20.84
N GLU A 149 8.66 4.67 -19.94
CA GLU A 149 8.31 6.06 -20.27
C GLU A 149 9.57 6.94 -20.14
N LYS A 150 10.04 7.46 -21.29
CA LYS A 150 11.09 8.49 -21.37
C LYS A 150 10.71 9.80 -20.68
N ASP A 151 9.41 9.99 -20.40
CA ASP A 151 8.89 11.14 -19.67
C ASP A 151 8.46 10.69 -18.28
N CYS A 152 9.12 11.24 -17.25
CA CYS A 152 8.84 10.89 -15.88
C CYS A 152 7.39 11.31 -15.52
N PRO A 153 6.48 10.39 -15.15
CA PRO A 153 5.05 10.68 -14.91
C PRO A 153 4.80 11.41 -13.57
N TRP A 154 5.82 12.01 -12.97
CA TRP A 154 5.75 12.74 -11.70
C TRP A 154 4.70 13.87 -11.69
N PRO A 155 4.40 14.60 -12.79
CA PRO A 155 3.35 15.62 -12.77
C PRO A 155 1.97 14.99 -12.59
N LEU A 156 1.72 13.85 -13.25
CA LEU A 156 0.46 13.12 -13.14
C LEU A 156 0.30 12.49 -11.76
N ALA A 157 1.42 12.03 -11.17
CA ALA A 157 1.46 11.57 -9.80
C ALA A 157 1.20 12.67 -8.76
N LEU A 158 1.76 13.85 -8.97
CA LEU A 158 1.49 15.02 -8.13
C LEU A 158 0.03 15.43 -8.23
N VAL A 159 -0.53 15.50 -9.44
CA VAL A 159 -1.94 15.83 -9.66
C VAL A 159 -2.85 14.80 -9.00
N ALA A 160 -2.57 13.50 -9.15
CA ALA A 160 -3.34 12.44 -8.51
C ALA A 160 -3.24 12.51 -6.98
N THR A 161 -2.05 12.76 -6.43
CA THR A 161 -1.83 12.90 -4.98
C THR A 161 -2.55 14.13 -4.43
N ALA A 162 -2.47 15.26 -5.15
CA ALA A 162 -3.17 16.49 -4.81
C ALA A 162 -4.70 16.33 -4.87
N LEU A 163 -5.21 15.58 -5.84
CA LEU A 163 -6.64 15.29 -5.97
C LEU A 163 -7.15 14.44 -4.80
N VAL A 164 -6.40 13.42 -4.40
CA VAL A 164 -6.74 12.60 -3.22
C VAL A 164 -6.64 13.40 -1.93
N PHE A 165 -5.65 14.30 -1.81
CA PHE A 165 -5.54 15.19 -0.66
C PHE A 165 -6.66 16.24 -0.63
N PHE A 166 -7.10 16.73 -1.78
CA PHE A 166 -8.28 17.60 -1.90
C PHE A 166 -9.55 16.86 -1.46
N VAL A 167 -9.74 15.61 -1.90
CA VAL A 167 -10.87 14.77 -1.46
C VAL A 167 -10.77 14.48 0.04
N LYS A 168 -9.58 14.24 0.60
CA LYS A 168 -9.30 14.11 2.04
C LYS A 168 -9.83 15.35 2.79
N VAL A 169 -9.39 16.55 2.41
CA VAL A 169 -9.80 17.79 3.09
C VAL A 169 -11.31 18.03 3.01
N ASN A 170 -11.97 17.49 1.98
CA ASN A 170 -13.41 17.63 1.76
C ASN A 170 -14.23 16.37 2.08
N THR A 171 -13.71 15.37 2.81
CA THR A 171 -14.43 14.09 3.08
C THR A 171 -15.75 14.29 3.83
N HIS A 172 -15.88 15.35 4.63
CA HIS A 172 -17.16 15.76 5.24
C HIS A 172 -18.26 16.03 4.18
N HIS A 173 -17.88 16.25 2.92
CA HIS A 173 -18.75 16.44 1.77
C HIS A 173 -18.67 15.31 0.73
N ALA A 174 -17.62 14.48 0.76
CA ALA A 174 -17.30 13.55 -0.33
C ALA A 174 -18.10 12.22 -0.34
N GLY A 175 -18.91 11.97 0.69
CA GLY A 175 -19.98 10.95 0.70
C GLY A 175 -19.58 9.55 0.23
N TRP A 176 -20.57 8.76 -0.21
CA TRP A 176 -20.40 7.38 -0.69
C TRP A 176 -19.62 7.25 -2.01
N TRP A 177 -19.30 8.36 -2.68
CA TRP A 177 -18.61 8.37 -3.97
C TRP A 177 -17.08 8.31 -3.87
N THR A 178 -16.52 8.62 -2.70
CA THR A 178 -15.05 8.62 -2.50
C THR A 178 -14.43 7.24 -2.75
N LEU A 179 -15.05 6.20 -2.20
CA LEU A 179 -14.60 4.82 -2.29
C LEU A 179 -14.55 4.30 -3.74
N PRO A 180 -15.64 4.37 -4.54
CA PRO A 180 -15.60 3.93 -5.94
C PRO A 180 -14.64 4.76 -6.80
N THR A 181 -14.53 6.07 -6.58
CA THR A 181 -13.59 6.92 -7.35
C THR A 181 -12.13 6.49 -7.15
N VAL A 182 -11.72 6.28 -5.89
CA VAL A 182 -10.34 5.82 -5.58
C VAL A 182 -10.07 4.46 -6.20
N ILE A 183 -11.03 3.53 -6.14
CA ILE A 183 -10.90 2.20 -6.75
C ILE A 183 -10.74 2.29 -8.27
N ILE A 184 -11.55 3.11 -8.94
CA ILE A 184 -11.49 3.29 -10.40
C ILE A 184 -10.14 3.89 -10.81
N ILE A 185 -9.66 4.91 -10.11
CA ILE A 185 -8.36 5.54 -10.39
C ILE A 185 -7.23 4.51 -10.23
N ALA A 186 -7.20 3.78 -9.11
CA ALA A 186 -6.16 2.78 -8.87
C ALA A 186 -6.20 1.65 -9.91
N ALA A 187 -7.39 1.16 -10.26
CA ALA A 187 -7.57 0.14 -11.30
C ALA A 187 -7.10 0.64 -12.67
N GLY A 188 -7.45 1.88 -13.03
CA GLY A 188 -6.99 2.53 -14.27
C GLY A 188 -5.46 2.60 -14.34
N MET A 189 -4.81 3.07 -13.27
CA MET A 189 -3.35 3.15 -13.18
C MET A 189 -2.69 1.76 -13.33
N LEU A 190 -3.24 0.72 -12.71
CA LEU A 190 -2.73 -0.64 -12.84
C LEU A 190 -2.91 -1.22 -14.25
N ILE A 191 -4.04 -0.94 -14.90
CA ILE A 191 -4.30 -1.37 -16.29
C ILE A 191 -3.32 -0.70 -17.24
N VAL A 192 -3.11 0.62 -17.10
CA VAL A 192 -2.14 1.36 -17.91
C VAL A 192 -0.73 0.83 -17.65
N SER A 193 -0.32 0.66 -16.39
CA SER A 193 0.98 0.07 -16.02
C SER A 193 1.21 -1.29 -16.69
N ARG A 194 0.18 -2.16 -16.66
CA ARG A 194 0.24 -3.47 -17.31
C ARG A 194 0.38 -3.36 -18.83
N ASN A 195 -0.34 -2.44 -19.46
CA ASN A 195 -0.31 -2.26 -20.91
C ASN A 195 1.07 -1.77 -21.36
N VAL A 196 1.67 -0.79 -20.67
CA VAL A 196 3.02 -0.32 -20.96
C VAL A 196 4.04 -1.46 -20.81
N HIS A 197 3.89 -2.29 -19.75
CA HIS A 197 4.73 -3.47 -19.59
C HIS A 197 4.59 -4.49 -20.73
N LYS A 198 3.40 -4.63 -21.35
CA LYS A 198 3.20 -5.50 -22.52
C LYS A 198 3.78 -4.91 -23.80
N THR A 199 3.60 -3.61 -24.05
CA THR A 199 4.11 -2.97 -25.27
C THR A 199 5.64 -2.97 -25.30
N SER A 200 6.27 -2.90 -24.12
CA SER A 200 7.71 -3.09 -23.95
C SER A 200 8.24 -4.50 -24.29
N GLU A 201 7.36 -5.49 -24.49
CA GLU A 201 7.74 -6.83 -25.00
C GLU A 201 7.86 -6.87 -26.52
N LEU A 202 7.29 -5.88 -27.24
CA LEU A 202 7.18 -5.86 -28.70
C LEU A 202 8.23 -4.96 -29.39
N ALA A 203 8.94 -4.13 -28.61
CA ALA A 203 10.01 -3.24 -29.05
C ALA A 203 11.39 -3.84 -28.73
#